data_AF-A0A3P1Y086-F1
#
_entry.id   AF-A0A3P1Y086-F1
#
_cell.length_a   1.000
_cell.length_b   1.000
_cell.length_c   1.000
_cell.angle_alpha   90.00
_cell.angle_beta   90.00
_cell.angle_gamma   90.00
#
_symmetry.space_group_name_H-M   'P 1'
#
loop_
_entity.id
_entity.type
_entity.pdbx_description
1 polymer ?
#
loop_
_entity_poly.entity_id
_entity_poly.type
_entity_poly.pdbx_seq_one_letter_code
_entity_poly.pdbx_strand_id
1 'polypeptide(L)'
;MEDCVIKEMGQDVGEDAPEKKVLLSFVGMRDPYPDDKSGAPDTSSSGSILTLCRELKLDSVYLFPSSKKKAKNPKNQTEDRAYEVKRILKEQRKSPECHILPLEVKDVTDIQELYKHFKNNLLSVLNSLSSWHPKGLSGYKFYLVPRYSVWVRNYSVKFKCPATR
;
A
#
# COMPACT_ATOMS: atom_id res chain seq x y z
N MET A 1 -40.38 14.44 33.56
CA MET A 1 -39.09 13.96 34.10
C MET A 1 -38.76 12.76 33.24
N GLU A 2 -37.95 12.99 32.22
CA GLU A 2 -37.69 12.04 31.14
C GLU A 2 -36.61 11.06 31.61
N ASP A 3 -36.96 9.77 31.62
CA ASP A 3 -36.03 8.69 31.98
C ASP A 3 -34.97 8.52 30.89
N CYS A 4 -33.74 8.80 31.28
CA CYS A 4 -32.53 8.66 30.48
C CYS A 4 -32.22 7.17 30.32
N VAL A 5 -32.66 6.57 29.22
CA VAL A 5 -32.26 5.21 28.83
C VAL A 5 -30.82 5.28 28.32
N ILE A 6 -29.85 5.05 29.21
CA ILE A 6 -28.48 4.70 28.82
C ILE A 6 -28.55 3.32 28.18
N LYS A 7 -28.65 3.28 26.84
CA LYS A 7 -28.32 2.08 26.07
C LYS A 7 -26.80 1.93 26.12
N GLU A 8 -26.34 1.00 26.95
CA GLU A 8 -25.01 0.44 26.81
C GLU A 8 -24.90 -0.13 25.38
N MET A 9 -24.17 0.55 24.52
CA MET A 9 -23.73 -0.01 23.25
C MET A 9 -22.57 -0.95 23.54
N GLY A 10 -22.90 -2.13 24.06
CA GLY A 10 -22.02 -3.28 23.99
C GLY A 10 -21.69 -3.52 22.52
N GLN A 11 -20.47 -3.19 22.11
CA GLN A 11 -19.92 -3.67 20.86
C GLN A 11 -19.71 -5.18 21.04
N ASP A 12 -20.67 -5.97 20.55
CA ASP A 12 -20.43 -7.35 20.16
C ASP A 12 -19.34 -7.34 19.07
N VAL A 13 -18.09 -7.39 19.51
CA VAL A 13 -16.96 -7.60 18.60
C VAL A 13 -16.98 -9.08 18.25
N GLY A 14 -17.73 -9.40 17.19
CA GLY A 14 -17.78 -10.75 16.63
C GLY A 14 -16.37 -11.32 16.48
N GLU A 15 -16.14 -12.46 17.11
CA GLU A 15 -14.85 -13.14 17.25
C GLU A 15 -14.26 -13.58 15.88
N ASP A 16 -15.03 -13.49 14.79
CA ASP A 16 -14.76 -14.06 13.47
C ASP A 16 -14.70 -13.08 12.30
N ALA A 17 -14.43 -11.78 12.53
CA ALA A 17 -14.15 -10.87 11.41
C ALA A 17 -12.96 -11.42 10.57
N PRO A 18 -13.13 -11.68 9.26
CA PRO A 18 -12.11 -12.33 8.44
C PRO A 18 -10.90 -11.42 8.25
N GLU A 19 -9.71 -12.02 8.28
CA GLU A 19 -8.43 -11.33 8.08
C GLU A 19 -8.39 -10.65 6.70
N LYS A 20 -8.13 -9.33 6.67
CA LYS A 20 -8.00 -8.55 5.44
C LYS A 20 -6.57 -8.54 4.92
N LYS A 21 -6.37 -8.76 3.63
CA LYS A 21 -5.04 -8.78 2.99
C LYS A 21 -4.71 -7.44 2.37
N VAL A 22 -3.60 -6.84 2.80
CA VAL A 22 -3.15 -5.52 2.37
C VAL A 22 -1.78 -5.61 1.72
N LEU A 23 -1.65 -5.09 0.51
CA LEU A 23 -0.34 -4.91 -0.15
C LEU A 23 0.15 -3.48 0.02
N LEU A 24 1.40 -3.34 0.45
CA LEU A 24 2.17 -2.11 0.50
C LEU A 24 3.27 -2.25 -0.56
N SER A 25 3.23 -1.46 -1.63
CA SER A 25 4.20 -1.61 -2.73
C SER A 25 4.75 -0.27 -3.20
N PHE A 26 6.07 -0.21 -3.34
CA PHE A 26 6.69 0.83 -4.16
C PHE A 26 6.33 0.61 -5.63
N VAL A 27 6.25 1.68 -6.40
CA VAL A 27 6.01 1.63 -7.84
C VAL A 27 7.34 1.84 -8.56
N GLY A 28 7.70 0.91 -9.43
CA GLY A 28 8.91 0.97 -10.25
C GLY A 28 8.64 1.40 -11.68
N MET A 29 9.72 1.56 -12.44
CA MET A 29 9.65 1.94 -13.86
C MET A 29 9.06 0.85 -14.77
N ARG A 30 9.07 -0.40 -14.31
CA ARG A 30 8.54 -1.61 -14.96
C ARG A 30 7.15 -2.01 -14.44
N ASP A 31 6.43 -1.05 -13.88
CA ASP A 31 5.02 -1.22 -13.59
C ASP A 31 4.23 -0.34 -14.58
N PRO A 32 3.01 -0.74 -14.98
CA PRO A 32 2.34 -2.00 -14.64
C PRO A 32 2.84 -3.22 -15.42
N TYR A 33 3.71 -3.03 -16.43
CA TYR A 33 4.17 -4.07 -17.34
C TYR A 33 5.70 -4.21 -17.30
N PRO A 34 6.25 -5.44 -17.38
CA PRO A 34 7.67 -5.64 -17.56
C PRO A 34 8.15 -5.15 -18.94
N ASP A 35 9.46 -5.05 -19.13
CA ASP A 35 10.03 -4.76 -20.45
C ASP A 35 10.15 -6.06 -21.26
N ASP A 36 9.88 -6.00 -22.56
CA ASP A 36 10.11 -7.08 -23.52
C ASP A 36 11.61 -7.20 -23.87
N LYS A 37 11.95 -8.12 -24.78
CA LYS A 37 13.34 -8.32 -25.24
C LYS A 37 13.96 -7.11 -25.94
N SER A 38 13.13 -6.17 -26.42
CA SER A 38 13.57 -4.93 -27.05
C SER A 38 13.71 -3.76 -26.06
N GLY A 39 13.27 -3.94 -24.81
CA GLY A 39 13.24 -2.90 -23.79
C GLY A 39 11.98 -2.02 -23.81
N ALA A 40 10.95 -2.40 -24.58
CA ALA A 40 9.66 -1.73 -24.61
C ALA A 40 8.67 -2.41 -23.64
N PRO A 41 7.62 -1.73 -23.13
CA PRO A 41 6.65 -2.36 -22.24
C PRO A 41 5.93 -3.55 -22.90
N ASP A 42 6.04 -4.73 -22.30
CA ASP A 42 5.31 -5.93 -22.70
C ASP A 42 3.90 -5.94 -22.08
N THR A 43 2.94 -5.36 -22.79
CA THR A 43 1.54 -5.30 -22.35
C THR A 43 0.85 -6.66 -22.33
N SER A 44 1.47 -7.72 -22.87
CA SER A 44 0.95 -9.09 -22.81
C SER A 44 1.25 -9.77 -21.47
N SER A 45 2.18 -9.21 -20.68
CA SER A 45 2.60 -9.76 -19.39
C SER A 45 2.31 -8.79 -18.24
N SER A 46 1.78 -9.31 -17.13
CA SER A 46 1.50 -8.48 -15.96
C SER A 46 2.76 -8.24 -15.12
N GLY A 47 3.03 -6.99 -14.75
CA GLY A 47 4.03 -6.65 -13.76
C GLY A 47 3.70 -7.21 -12.37
N SER A 48 4.64 -7.08 -11.44
CA SER A 48 4.56 -7.75 -10.13
C SER A 48 3.36 -7.28 -9.31
N ILE A 49 3.02 -6.00 -9.35
CA ILE A 49 1.90 -5.45 -8.56
C ILE A 49 0.59 -6.08 -9.00
N LEU A 50 0.31 -6.09 -10.32
CA LEU A 50 -0.89 -6.69 -10.89
C LEU A 50 -0.94 -8.20 -10.63
N THR A 51 0.19 -8.88 -10.78
CA THR A 51 0.30 -10.31 -10.49
C THR A 51 -0.05 -10.61 -9.03
N LEU A 52 0.54 -9.88 -8.07
CA LEU A 52 0.24 -10.08 -6.65
C LEU A 52 -1.22 -9.78 -6.29
N CYS A 53 -1.82 -8.75 -6.89
CA CYS A 53 -3.25 -8.47 -6.71
C CYS A 53 -4.13 -9.65 -7.16
N ARG A 54 -3.79 -10.29 -8.28
CA ARG A 54 -4.53 -11.44 -8.81
C ARG A 54 -4.35 -12.70 -7.97
N GLU A 55 -3.10 -13.05 -7.64
CA GLU A 55 -2.78 -14.31 -6.96
C GLU A 55 -3.20 -14.30 -5.48
N LEU A 56 -3.01 -13.18 -4.78
CA LEU A 56 -3.23 -13.12 -3.32
C LEU A 56 -4.67 -12.79 -2.94
N LYS A 57 -5.52 -12.38 -3.90
CA LYS A 57 -6.89 -11.88 -3.69
C LYS A 57 -6.90 -10.81 -2.60
N LEU A 58 -6.15 -9.74 -2.83
CA LEU A 58 -6.00 -8.64 -1.88
C LEU A 58 -7.32 -7.89 -1.68
N ASP A 59 -7.52 -7.34 -0.48
CA ASP A 59 -8.63 -6.45 -0.16
C ASP A 59 -8.27 -4.99 -0.46
N SER A 60 -7.02 -4.61 -0.18
CA SER A 60 -6.51 -3.25 -0.44
C SER A 60 -5.05 -3.25 -0.88
N VAL A 61 -4.68 -2.26 -1.68
CA VAL A 61 -3.31 -2.00 -2.13
C VAL A 61 -2.95 -0.52 -1.97
N TYR A 62 -1.81 -0.26 -1.33
CA TYR A 62 -1.22 1.07 -1.17
C TYR A 62 0.05 1.15 -2.00
N LEU A 63 0.04 2.05 -2.98
CA LEU A 63 1.13 2.30 -3.90
C LEU A 63 1.92 3.52 -3.46
N PHE A 64 3.25 3.37 -3.40
CA PHE A 64 4.18 4.44 -3.04
C PHE A 64 5.06 4.81 -4.25
N PRO A 65 4.53 5.59 -5.22
CA PRO A 65 5.35 6.08 -6.33
C PRO A 65 6.20 7.28 -5.90
N SER A 66 7.28 7.55 -6.64
CA SER A 66 7.93 8.86 -6.64
C SER A 66 6.99 9.92 -7.23
N SER A 67 6.80 11.02 -6.50
CA SER A 67 5.89 12.12 -6.88
C SER A 67 6.37 12.89 -8.10
N LYS A 68 5.46 13.20 -9.02
CA LYS A 68 5.69 14.13 -10.13
C LYS A 68 5.98 15.54 -9.67
N LYS A 69 5.35 15.98 -8.58
CA LYS A 69 5.39 17.38 -8.14
C LYS A 69 6.78 17.80 -7.70
N LYS A 70 7.54 16.87 -7.12
CA LYS A 70 8.88 17.15 -6.58
C LYS A 70 10.03 16.52 -7.36
N ALA A 71 9.76 15.56 -8.25
CA ALA A 71 10.81 14.95 -9.06
C ALA A 71 11.51 16.02 -9.92
N LYS A 72 12.83 16.20 -9.72
CA LYS A 72 13.64 17.11 -10.55
C LYS A 72 13.68 16.68 -12.02
N ASN A 73 13.63 15.36 -12.27
CA ASN A 73 13.65 14.79 -13.60
C ASN A 73 12.32 14.08 -13.88
N PRO A 74 11.52 14.55 -14.86
CA PRO A 74 10.25 13.92 -15.24
C PRO A 74 10.37 12.44 -15.64
N LYS A 75 11.56 11.98 -16.05
CA LYS A 75 11.80 10.58 -16.41
C LYS A 75 11.94 9.64 -15.21
N ASN A 76 12.15 10.17 -14.01
CA ASN A 76 12.40 9.36 -12.80
C ASN A 76 11.17 9.24 -11.88
N GLN A 77 10.05 9.88 -12.23
CA GLN A 77 8.79 9.75 -11.50
C GLN A 77 8.05 8.45 -11.90
N THR A 78 7.27 7.92 -10.96
CA THR A 78 6.51 6.67 -11.13
C THR A 78 5.03 6.82 -10.80
N GLU A 79 4.57 8.05 -10.61
CA GLU A 79 3.17 8.36 -10.26
C GLU A 79 2.21 8.04 -11.41
N ASP A 80 2.58 8.31 -12.66
CA ASP A 80 1.78 7.91 -13.83
C ASP A 80 1.53 6.41 -13.87
N ARG A 81 2.57 5.63 -13.58
CA ARG A 81 2.48 4.17 -13.54
C ARG A 81 1.58 3.70 -12.42
N ALA A 82 1.61 4.38 -11.27
CA ALA A 82 0.69 4.08 -10.17
C ALA A 82 -0.77 4.32 -10.57
N TYR A 83 -1.04 5.43 -11.28
CA TYR A 83 -2.37 5.71 -11.81
C TYR A 83 -2.79 4.70 -12.86
N GLU A 84 -1.87 4.23 -13.70
CA GLU A 84 -2.15 3.18 -14.67
C GLU A 84 -2.49 1.85 -13.99
N VAL A 85 -1.71 1.42 -12.99
CA VAL A 85 -2.04 0.26 -12.15
C VAL A 85 -3.44 0.41 -11.56
N LYS A 86 -3.75 1.57 -10.97
CA LYS A 86 -5.06 1.85 -10.38
C LYS A 86 -6.19 1.77 -11.40
N ARG A 87 -5.97 2.25 -12.63
CA ARG A 87 -6.95 2.15 -13.74
C ARG A 87 -7.20 0.69 -14.09
N ILE A 88 -6.15 -0.09 -14.32
CA ILE A 88 -6.25 -1.52 -14.67
C ILE A 88 -6.97 -2.31 -13.58
N LEU A 89 -6.65 -2.06 -12.30
CA LEU A 89 -7.34 -2.72 -11.19
C LEU A 89 -8.83 -2.39 -11.17
N LYS A 90 -9.22 -1.12 -11.38
CA LYS A 90 -10.65 -0.71 -11.40
C LYS A 90 -11.47 -1.36 -12.50
N GLU A 91 -10.86 -1.73 -13.62
CA GLU A 91 -11.53 -2.40 -14.75
C GLU A 91 -11.83 -3.89 -14.45
N GLN A 92 -11.23 -4.45 -13.39
CA GLN A 92 -11.47 -5.83 -12.99
C GLN A 92 -12.75 -5.95 -12.15
N ARG A 93 -13.57 -6.97 -12.44
CA ARG A 93 -14.83 -7.23 -11.70
C ARG A 93 -14.64 -7.38 -10.18
N LYS A 94 -13.49 -7.92 -9.76
CA LYS A 94 -13.11 -8.08 -8.36
C LYS A 94 -11.70 -7.55 -8.18
N SER A 95 -11.61 -6.31 -7.71
CA SER A 95 -10.35 -5.60 -7.54
C SER A 95 -10.15 -5.15 -6.10
N PRO A 96 -8.91 -5.15 -5.57
CA PRO A 96 -8.63 -4.51 -4.30
C PRO A 96 -8.90 -3.00 -4.37
N GLU A 97 -9.21 -2.40 -3.22
CA GLU A 97 -9.21 -0.95 -3.10
C GLU A 97 -7.79 -0.41 -3.32
N CYS A 98 -7.60 0.50 -4.26
CA CYS A 98 -6.27 1.01 -4.62
C CYS A 98 -6.07 2.47 -4.20
N HIS A 99 -5.08 2.67 -3.34
CA HIS A 99 -4.63 3.98 -2.84
C HIS A 99 -3.24 4.31 -3.41
N ILE A 100 -3.04 5.56 -3.77
CA ILE A 100 -1.74 6.07 -4.25
C ILE A 100 -1.29 7.11 -3.25
N LEU A 101 -0.09 6.92 -2.70
CA LEU A 101 0.54 7.77 -1.68
C LEU A 101 1.92 8.20 -2.19
N PRO A 102 1.97 9.27 -3.00
CA PRO A 102 3.23 9.73 -3.59
C PRO A 102 4.28 10.05 -2.52
N LEU A 103 5.52 9.65 -2.81
CA LEU A 103 6.70 9.99 -2.05
C LEU A 103 7.23 11.31 -2.57
N GLU A 104 7.02 12.34 -1.77
CA GLU A 104 7.37 13.73 -2.04
C GLU A 104 8.88 13.99 -1.86
N VAL A 105 9.70 13.27 -2.64
CA VAL A 105 11.17 13.36 -2.66
C VAL A 105 11.68 13.99 -3.95
N LYS A 106 12.81 14.71 -3.88
CA LYS A 106 13.45 15.31 -5.07
C LYS A 106 14.30 14.31 -5.84
N ASP A 107 15.00 13.47 -5.10
CA ASP A 107 15.91 12.43 -5.59
C ASP A 107 15.58 11.11 -4.93
N VAL A 108 15.17 10.12 -5.73
CA VAL A 108 14.85 8.77 -5.24
C VAL A 108 16.07 7.96 -4.83
N THR A 109 17.27 8.46 -5.12
CA THR A 109 18.55 7.89 -4.66
C THR A 109 18.96 8.42 -3.28
N ASP A 110 18.33 9.51 -2.79
CA ASP A 110 18.43 9.90 -1.39
C ASP A 110 17.57 8.97 -0.53
N ILE A 111 18.19 7.87 -0.13
CA ILE A 111 17.55 6.80 0.63
C ILE A 111 17.01 7.33 1.96
N GLN A 112 17.69 8.27 2.62
CA GLN A 112 17.25 8.79 3.91
C GLN A 112 15.98 9.64 3.78
N GLU A 113 15.96 10.55 2.80
CA GLU A 113 14.77 11.36 2.50
C GLU A 113 13.60 10.46 2.09
N LEU A 114 13.86 9.48 1.21
CA LEU A 114 12.88 8.49 0.76
C LEU A 114 12.26 7.72 1.93
N TYR A 115 13.07 7.16 2.83
CA TYR A 115 12.55 6.41 3.98
C TYR A 115 11.75 7.29 4.94
N LYS A 116 12.15 8.54 5.14
CA LYS A 116 11.39 9.49 5.95
C LYS A 116 9.98 9.68 5.38
N HIS A 117 9.87 9.91 4.07
CA HIS A 117 8.57 10.07 3.41
C HIS A 117 7.75 8.77 3.42
N PHE A 118 8.38 7.63 3.13
CA PHE A 118 7.73 6.33 3.19
C PHE A 118 7.19 6.02 4.59
N LYS A 119 8.01 6.22 5.64
CA LYS A 119 7.60 6.01 7.03
C LYS A 119 6.41 6.87 7.41
N ASN A 120 6.38 8.14 7.01
CA ASN A 120 5.26 9.03 7.29
C ASN A 120 3.97 8.55 6.61
N ASN A 121 4.05 8.20 5.32
CA ASN A 121 2.89 7.67 4.58
C ASN A 121 2.42 6.33 5.19
N LEU A 122 3.35 5.45 5.55
CA LEU A 122 3.06 4.17 6.19
C LEU A 122 2.37 4.35 7.55
N LEU A 123 2.87 5.24 8.41
CA LEU A 123 2.23 5.52 9.71
C LEU A 123 0.81 6.04 9.52
N SER A 124 0.57 6.90 8.53
CA SER A 124 -0.77 7.36 8.20
C SER A 124 -1.68 6.20 7.81
N VAL A 125 -1.21 5.29 6.95
CA VAL A 125 -1.98 4.10 6.53
C VAL A 125 -2.30 3.21 7.72
N LEU A 126 -1.31 2.90 8.56
CA LEU A 126 -1.50 2.01 9.70
C LEU A 126 -2.47 2.61 10.72
N ASN A 127 -2.40 3.91 10.96
CA ASN A 127 -3.35 4.59 11.85
C ASN A 127 -4.78 4.54 11.31
N SER A 128 -4.98 4.76 10.00
CA SER A 128 -6.30 4.64 9.36
C SER A 128 -6.83 3.20 9.41
N LEU A 129 -5.99 2.20 9.09
CA LEU A 129 -6.40 0.80 9.12
C LEU A 129 -6.73 0.32 10.53
N SER A 130 -5.97 0.77 11.52
CA SER A 130 -6.19 0.42 12.93
C SER A 130 -7.50 0.99 13.47
N SER A 131 -7.95 2.14 12.99
CA SER A 131 -9.23 2.73 13.43
C SER A 131 -10.44 2.12 12.71
N TRP A 132 -10.26 1.54 11.52
CA TRP A 132 -11.34 0.96 10.73
C TRP A 132 -11.67 -0.50 11.07
N HIS A 133 -10.76 -1.25 11.69
CA HIS A 133 -10.98 -2.67 11.96
C HIS A 133 -11.21 -2.93 13.45
N PRO A 134 -12.24 -3.71 13.86
CA PRO A 134 -12.51 -4.00 15.27
C PRO A 134 -11.35 -4.64 16.02
N LYS A 135 -10.56 -5.49 15.34
CA LYS A 135 -9.33 -6.12 15.87
C LYS A 135 -8.07 -5.25 15.72
N GLY A 136 -8.21 -3.97 15.36
CA GLY A 136 -7.08 -3.10 15.00
C GLY A 136 -6.22 -3.71 13.88
N LEU A 137 -4.90 -3.49 13.95
CA LEU A 137 -3.95 -4.03 12.95
C LEU A 137 -3.85 -5.56 12.93
N SER A 138 -4.27 -6.25 14.00
CA SER A 138 -4.24 -7.72 14.06
C SER A 138 -5.26 -8.39 13.14
N GLY A 139 -6.26 -7.63 12.65
CA GLY A 139 -7.20 -8.09 11.64
C GLY A 139 -6.67 -8.06 10.21
N TYR A 140 -5.38 -7.74 10.01
CA TYR A 140 -4.80 -7.58 8.69
C TYR A 140 -3.56 -8.46 8.48
N LYS A 141 -3.42 -8.98 7.27
CA LYS A 141 -2.20 -9.58 6.75
C LYS A 141 -1.53 -8.69 5.73
N PHE A 142 -0.34 -8.22 6.08
CA PHE A 142 0.42 -7.29 5.25
C PHE A 142 1.42 -8.01 4.35
N TYR A 143 1.47 -7.58 3.10
CA TYR A 143 2.50 -7.93 2.13
C TYR A 143 3.26 -6.64 1.79
N LEU A 144 4.59 -6.65 1.84
CA LEU A 144 5.43 -5.50 1.51
C LEU A 144 6.35 -5.86 0.34
N VAL A 145 6.33 -5.04 -0.71
CA VAL A 145 7.21 -5.18 -1.87
C VAL A 145 8.14 -3.97 -1.95
N PRO A 146 9.38 -4.07 -1.43
CA PRO A 146 10.39 -3.05 -1.63
C PRO A 146 10.97 -3.16 -3.05
N ARG A 147 11.09 -2.04 -3.77
CA ARG A 147 11.63 -2.01 -5.16
C ARG A 147 13.03 -1.41 -5.26
N TYR A 148 13.68 -1.14 -4.13
CA TYR A 148 15.07 -0.71 -4.10
C TYR A 148 15.98 -1.92 -3.90
N SER A 149 16.83 -2.17 -4.89
CA SER A 149 17.78 -3.29 -4.99
C SER A 149 18.80 -3.39 -3.84
N VAL A 150 18.74 -2.48 -2.86
CA VAL A 150 19.69 -2.38 -1.74
C VAL A 150 19.24 -3.18 -0.50
N TRP A 151 17.99 -3.67 -0.46
CA TRP A 151 17.36 -4.05 0.82
C TRP A 151 16.83 -5.48 0.95
N VAL A 152 17.34 -6.47 0.20
CA VAL A 152 17.06 -7.90 0.51
C VAL A 152 18.06 -8.48 1.52
N ARG A 153 18.56 -7.66 2.46
CA ARG A 153 19.29 -8.14 3.64
C ARG A 153 18.90 -7.28 4.85
N ASN A 154 18.18 -7.90 5.80
CA ASN A 154 18.13 -7.53 7.22
C ASN A 154 17.13 -6.50 7.78
N TYR A 155 15.86 -6.43 7.35
CA TYR A 155 14.83 -5.90 8.28
C TYR A 155 13.50 -6.68 8.23
N SER A 156 13.26 -7.50 9.26
CA SER A 156 11.90 -7.80 9.70
C SER A 156 11.37 -6.59 10.46
N VAL A 157 10.48 -5.81 9.85
CA VAL A 157 9.72 -4.79 10.57
C VAL A 157 8.67 -5.51 11.42
N LYS A 158 8.98 -5.75 12.70
CA LYS A 158 7.98 -6.17 13.69
C LYS A 158 7.25 -4.92 14.19
N PHE A 159 6.00 -4.74 13.77
CA PHE A 159 5.13 -3.73 14.37
C PHE A 159 4.77 -4.17 15.79
N LYS A 160 5.29 -3.49 16.81
CA LYS A 160 4.76 -3.57 18.16
C LYS A 160 3.57 -2.62 18.24
N CYS A 161 2.37 -3.14 18.48
CA CYS A 161 1.25 -2.33 18.94
C CYS A 161 1.67 -1.60 20.22
N PRO A 162 1.48 -0.26 20.32
CA PRO A 162 1.60 0.41 21.60
C PRO A 162 0.52 -0.16 22.53
N ALA A 163 0.94 -0.65 23.70
CA ALA A 163 0.02 -1.12 24.72
C ALA A 163 -0.90 0.03 25.11
N THR A 164 -2.21 -0.22 25.00
CA THR A 164 -3.26 0.61 25.60
C THR A 164 -2.99 0.71 27.11
N ARG A 165 -2.85 1.94 27.61
CA ARG A 165 -2.89 2.25 29.04
C ARG A 165 -4.32 2.47 29.47
#